data_AF-A0A1I3I8W3-F1
#
_entry.id   AF-A0A1I3I8W3-F1
#
_cell.length_a   1.000
_cell.length_b   1.000
_cell.length_c   1.000
_cell.angle_alpha   90.00
_cell.angle_beta   90.00
_cell.angle_gamma   90.00
#
_symmetry.space_group_name_H-M   'P 1'
#
loop_
_entity.id
_entity.type
_entity.pdbx_description
1 polymer ?
#
loop_
_entity_poly.entity_id
_entity_poly.type
_entity_poly.pdbx_seq_one_letter_code
_entity_poly.pdbx_strand_id
1 'polypeptide(L)'
;MEGLNYYEGDKKNVVIPEGTRAIVVQGFHDDWMRDGISLDKTICFRTTDLKDVETIDMPDSVELIGPKAFQCCRKLQQVHFSKNLKKICIHAFSGSSLLKNVILPKSLKEIQTWAFYGCGLDDIFYDGTIFEFDKINTRGAFLNIRRLHCSDCTVDFSKKGYYIDELKYEGTIENWKNTMSTHWLNKRSAKIKCTDGEIFNQK
;
A
#
# COMPACT_ATOMS: atom_id res chain seq x y z
N MET A 1 -6.93 -34.78 -2.85
CA MET A 1 -7.23 -33.40 -3.27
C MET A 1 -8.04 -32.79 -2.14
N GLU A 2 -7.35 -32.30 -1.10
CA GLU A 2 -8.02 -31.64 0.01
C GLU A 2 -8.56 -30.29 -0.47
N GLY A 3 -9.85 -30.08 -0.21
CA GLY A 3 -10.62 -28.95 -0.70
C GLY A 3 -10.06 -27.62 -0.21
N LEU A 4 -10.21 -26.61 -1.07
CA LEU A 4 -9.83 -25.23 -0.84
C LEU A 4 -10.66 -24.60 0.29
N ASN A 5 -10.33 -24.87 1.55
CA ASN A 5 -10.91 -24.22 2.74
C ASN A 5 -10.24 -22.85 3.04
N TYR A 6 -9.80 -22.11 2.02
CA TYR A 6 -8.87 -20.98 2.22
C TYR A 6 -9.53 -19.61 2.39
N TYR A 7 -10.83 -19.50 2.13
CA TYR A 7 -11.56 -18.27 2.31
C TYR A 7 -13.05 -18.52 2.52
N GLU A 8 -13.72 -17.59 3.19
CA GLU A 8 -15.16 -17.54 3.38
C GLU A 8 -15.79 -16.49 2.45
N GLY A 9 -17.10 -16.52 2.32
CA GLY A 9 -17.86 -15.61 1.45
C GLY A 9 -18.26 -16.23 0.12
N ASP A 10 -18.45 -15.39 -0.89
CA ASP A 10 -18.86 -15.81 -2.23
C ASP A 10 -17.74 -15.54 -3.26
N LYS A 11 -17.98 -15.89 -4.53
CA LYS A 11 -16.96 -15.72 -5.60
C LYS A 11 -16.55 -14.27 -5.85
N LYS A 12 -17.34 -13.30 -5.40
CA LYS A 12 -17.15 -11.85 -5.56
C LYS A 12 -16.65 -11.20 -4.28
N ASN A 13 -17.11 -11.66 -3.12
CA ASN A 13 -16.78 -11.09 -1.82
C ASN A 13 -16.05 -12.13 -0.99
N VAL A 14 -14.75 -11.95 -0.86
CA VAL A 14 -13.85 -12.90 -0.22
C VAL A 14 -13.43 -12.36 1.13
N VAL A 15 -13.82 -13.07 2.18
CA VAL A 15 -13.32 -12.83 3.54
C VAL A 15 -12.23 -13.86 3.79
N ILE A 16 -11.04 -13.40 4.19
CA ILE A 16 -9.95 -14.30 4.55
C ILE A 16 -10.10 -14.61 6.05
N PRO A 17 -10.32 -15.88 6.46
CA PRO A 17 -10.48 -16.20 7.87
C PRO A 17 -9.21 -15.94 8.67
N GLU A 18 -9.40 -15.65 9.97
CA GLU A 18 -8.30 -15.59 10.92
C GLU A 18 -7.47 -16.88 10.90
N GLY A 19 -6.14 -16.74 10.86
CA GLY A 19 -5.22 -17.87 10.80
C GLY A 19 -5.16 -18.60 9.45
N THR A 20 -5.71 -18.01 8.37
CA THR A 20 -5.53 -18.54 7.00
C THR A 20 -4.05 -18.66 6.65
N ARG A 21 -3.60 -19.89 6.40
CA ARG A 21 -2.23 -20.22 5.98
C ARG A 21 -2.15 -20.32 4.47
N ALA A 22 -1.21 -19.61 3.87
CA ALA A 22 -0.93 -19.66 2.44
C ALA A 22 -0.49 -21.06 1.95
N ILE A 23 -1.06 -21.52 0.82
CA ILE A 23 -0.52 -22.64 0.05
C ILE A 23 0.65 -22.15 -0.80
N VAL A 24 1.76 -22.88 -0.74
CA VAL A 24 2.94 -22.68 -1.59
C VAL A 24 2.54 -22.85 -3.06
N VAL A 25 2.57 -21.74 -3.82
CA VAL A 25 2.53 -21.83 -5.28
C VAL A 25 3.82 -22.53 -5.73
N GLN A 26 3.67 -23.74 -6.25
CA GLN A 26 4.73 -24.52 -6.89
C GLN A 26 5.58 -23.62 -7.80
N GLY A 27 6.83 -23.34 -7.40
CA GLY A 27 7.79 -22.52 -8.15
C GLY A 27 8.42 -21.34 -7.39
N PHE A 28 7.96 -20.99 -6.19
CA PHE A 28 8.65 -19.98 -5.36
C PHE A 28 9.65 -20.65 -4.43
N HIS A 29 10.93 -20.61 -4.79
CA HIS A 29 12.03 -21.00 -3.91
C HIS A 29 12.03 -20.09 -2.67
N ASP A 30 12.43 -20.65 -1.52
CA ASP A 30 12.26 -20.18 -0.14
C ASP A 30 12.84 -18.80 0.23
N ASP A 31 13.32 -18.01 -0.74
CA ASP A 31 14.12 -16.82 -0.50
C ASP A 31 13.33 -15.61 0.06
N TRP A 32 12.00 -15.56 -0.08
CA TRP A 32 11.18 -14.47 0.47
C TRP A 32 10.72 -14.71 1.92
N MET A 33 10.89 -15.92 2.46
CA MET A 33 10.60 -16.24 3.87
C MET A 33 11.80 -15.98 4.81
N ARG A 34 12.93 -15.50 4.28
CA ARG A 34 14.19 -15.28 5.04
C ARG A 34 14.08 -14.23 6.17
N ASP A 35 13.00 -13.46 6.23
CA ASP A 35 12.79 -12.37 7.20
C ASP A 35 12.13 -12.82 8.53
N GLY A 36 12.10 -14.12 8.85
CA GLY A 36 11.48 -14.62 10.10
C GLY A 36 9.95 -14.51 10.13
N ILE A 37 9.32 -14.41 8.95
CA ILE A 37 7.87 -14.29 8.80
C ILE A 37 7.26 -15.68 8.84
N SER A 38 6.32 -15.87 9.76
CA SER A 38 5.64 -17.15 9.94
C SER A 38 4.49 -17.32 8.93
N LEU A 39 4.30 -18.55 8.47
CA LEU A 39 3.32 -18.90 7.42
C LEU A 39 1.85 -18.65 7.82
N ASP A 40 1.57 -18.57 9.11
CA ASP A 40 0.27 -18.23 9.70
C ASP A 40 -0.10 -16.75 9.58
N LYS A 41 0.85 -15.90 9.18
CA LYS A 41 0.68 -14.45 9.00
C LYS A 41 0.77 -14.02 7.54
N THR A 42 0.73 -14.98 6.63
CA THR A 42 1.03 -14.80 5.21
C THR A 42 -0.14 -15.24 4.35
N ILE A 43 -0.51 -14.40 3.38
CA ILE A 43 -1.42 -14.77 2.29
C ILE A 43 -0.61 -15.01 1.01
N CYS A 44 -0.67 -16.21 0.45
CA CYS A 44 -0.27 -16.53 -0.92
C CYS A 44 -1.37 -17.38 -1.54
N PHE A 45 -2.03 -16.86 -2.57
CA PHE A 45 -2.99 -17.64 -3.36
C PHE A 45 -2.39 -17.97 -4.73
N ARG A 46 -2.88 -19.07 -5.31
CA ARG A 46 -2.75 -19.29 -6.74
C ARG A 46 -3.81 -18.44 -7.43
N THR A 47 -3.38 -17.54 -8.31
CA THR A 47 -4.21 -16.55 -9.03
C THR A 47 -5.41 -17.13 -9.78
N THR A 48 -5.41 -18.45 -10.02
CA THR A 48 -6.48 -19.15 -10.74
C THR A 48 -7.81 -19.16 -10.01
N ASP A 49 -7.79 -19.00 -8.68
CA ASP A 49 -8.93 -19.33 -7.83
C ASP A 49 -9.80 -18.10 -7.51
N LEU A 50 -9.30 -16.89 -7.74
CA LEU A 50 -9.93 -15.61 -7.37
C LEU A 50 -10.15 -14.66 -8.57
N LYS A 51 -10.36 -15.18 -9.78
CA LYS A 51 -10.49 -14.36 -11.00
C LYS A 51 -11.70 -13.44 -11.00
N ASP A 52 -12.76 -13.82 -10.29
CA ASP A 52 -14.04 -13.11 -10.24
C ASP A 52 -14.24 -12.26 -8.99
N VAL A 53 -13.25 -12.21 -8.09
CA VAL A 53 -13.34 -11.46 -6.84
C VAL A 53 -13.46 -9.96 -7.14
N GLU A 54 -14.38 -9.31 -6.46
CA GLU A 54 -14.64 -7.87 -6.50
C GLU A 54 -14.14 -7.17 -5.24
N THR A 55 -14.24 -7.84 -4.08
CA THR A 55 -13.82 -7.33 -2.78
C THR A 55 -13.03 -8.37 -1.97
N ILE A 56 -12.01 -7.92 -1.24
CA ILE A 56 -11.20 -8.76 -0.34
C ILE A 56 -11.16 -8.11 1.03
N ASP A 57 -11.55 -8.86 2.06
CA ASP A 57 -11.42 -8.49 3.47
C ASP A 57 -10.33 -9.33 4.14
N MET A 58 -9.24 -8.67 4.55
CA MET A 58 -8.13 -9.33 5.24
C MET A 58 -8.22 -9.18 6.76
N PRO A 59 -8.01 -10.27 7.52
CA PRO A 59 -8.01 -10.23 8.97
C PRO A 59 -6.73 -9.60 9.49
N ASP A 60 -6.77 -9.07 10.71
CA ASP A 60 -5.65 -8.34 11.30
C ASP A 60 -4.43 -9.24 11.62
N SER A 61 -4.57 -10.57 11.58
CA SER A 61 -3.42 -11.49 11.70
C SER A 61 -2.46 -11.46 10.51
N VAL A 62 -2.90 -10.95 9.36
CA VAL A 62 -2.08 -10.91 8.14
C VAL A 62 -1.00 -9.85 8.27
N GLU A 63 0.26 -10.26 8.13
CA GLU A 63 1.41 -9.36 8.11
C GLU A 63 2.09 -9.31 6.72
N LEU A 64 1.84 -10.28 5.84
CA LEU A 64 2.47 -10.35 4.52
C LEU A 64 1.52 -10.82 3.43
N ILE A 65 1.55 -10.11 2.29
CA ILE A 65 0.91 -10.55 1.04
C ILE A 65 2.02 -11.04 0.12
N GLY A 66 1.95 -12.33 -0.21
CA GLY A 66 2.96 -13.05 -0.95
C GLY A 66 3.00 -12.69 -2.45
N PRO A 67 4.07 -13.13 -3.13
CA PRO A 67 4.25 -12.85 -4.54
C PRO A 67 3.05 -13.32 -5.36
N LYS A 68 2.55 -12.45 -6.25
CA LYS A 68 1.43 -12.75 -7.16
C LYS A 68 0.13 -13.22 -6.48
N ALA A 69 -0.07 -13.00 -5.17
CA ALA A 69 -1.22 -13.54 -4.44
C ALA A 69 -2.57 -13.21 -5.09
N PHE A 70 -2.75 -12.00 -5.59
CA PHE A 70 -3.95 -11.50 -6.26
C PHE A 70 -3.62 -10.99 -7.68
N GLN A 71 -2.62 -11.57 -8.33
CA GLN A 71 -2.29 -11.20 -9.71
C GLN A 71 -3.47 -11.54 -10.64
N CYS A 72 -3.80 -10.62 -11.53
CA CYS A 72 -4.86 -10.73 -12.54
C CYS A 72 -6.27 -10.92 -11.97
N CYS A 73 -6.54 -10.49 -10.74
CA CYS A 73 -7.90 -10.32 -10.22
C CYS A 73 -8.58 -9.12 -10.90
N ARG A 74 -8.96 -9.27 -12.17
CA ARG A 74 -9.43 -8.16 -13.03
C ARG A 74 -10.74 -7.52 -12.57
N LYS A 75 -11.53 -8.24 -11.77
CA LYS A 75 -12.78 -7.74 -11.18
C LYS A 75 -12.58 -7.07 -9.82
N LEU A 76 -11.40 -7.20 -9.21
CA LEU A 76 -11.12 -6.67 -7.89
C LEU A 76 -11.17 -5.15 -7.92
N GLN A 77 -12.07 -4.59 -7.12
CA GLN A 77 -12.33 -3.17 -7.01
C GLN A 77 -11.86 -2.63 -5.65
N GLN A 78 -11.92 -3.45 -4.61
CA GLN A 78 -11.67 -3.03 -3.23
C GLN A 78 -10.88 -4.08 -2.45
N VAL A 79 -9.91 -3.62 -1.69
CA VAL A 79 -9.13 -4.44 -0.77
C VAL A 79 -9.08 -3.75 0.59
N HIS A 80 -9.56 -4.43 1.62
CA HIS A 80 -9.39 -4.04 3.00
C HIS A 80 -8.17 -4.76 3.57
N PHE A 81 -7.06 -4.04 3.66
CA PHE A 81 -5.82 -4.58 4.20
C PHE A 81 -5.88 -4.73 5.71
N SER A 82 -5.17 -5.74 6.22
CA SER A 82 -4.89 -5.90 7.65
C SER A 82 -4.22 -4.66 8.23
N LYS A 83 -4.61 -4.25 9.45
CA LYS A 83 -3.93 -3.16 10.16
C LYS A 83 -2.48 -3.47 10.55
N ASN A 84 -2.10 -4.75 10.50
CA ASN A 84 -0.77 -5.25 10.85
C ASN A 84 0.06 -5.62 9.61
N LEU A 85 -0.43 -5.35 8.40
CA LEU A 85 0.27 -5.66 7.16
C LEU A 85 1.62 -4.93 7.10
N LYS A 86 2.71 -5.68 6.98
CA LYS A 86 4.09 -5.18 6.92
C LYS A 86 4.65 -5.15 5.50
N LYS A 87 4.25 -6.10 4.65
CA LYS A 87 4.89 -6.30 3.34
C LYS A 87 3.92 -6.72 2.24
N ILE A 88 4.03 -6.08 1.09
CA ILE A 88 3.36 -6.46 -0.16
C ILE A 88 4.43 -6.88 -1.17
N CYS A 89 4.44 -8.16 -1.51
CA CYS A 89 5.48 -8.74 -2.36
C CYS A 89 5.29 -8.45 -3.86
N ILE A 90 6.32 -8.81 -4.63
CA ILE A 90 6.39 -8.61 -6.08
C ILE A 90 5.12 -9.12 -6.78
N HIS A 91 4.56 -8.27 -7.64
CA HIS A 91 3.34 -8.55 -8.41
C HIS A 91 2.08 -8.94 -7.61
N ALA A 92 2.03 -8.71 -6.28
CA ALA A 92 0.90 -9.14 -5.45
C ALA A 92 -0.49 -8.82 -6.02
N PHE A 93 -0.69 -7.65 -6.63
CA PHE A 93 -1.94 -7.22 -7.25
C PHE A 93 -1.81 -6.94 -8.76
N SER A 94 -0.71 -7.35 -9.39
CA SER A 94 -0.40 -7.02 -10.78
C SER A 94 -1.53 -7.41 -11.74
N GLY A 95 -2.00 -6.48 -12.56
CA GLY A 95 -3.09 -6.70 -13.52
C GLY A 95 -4.50 -6.66 -12.94
N SER A 96 -4.68 -6.23 -11.68
CA SER A 96 -6.01 -5.97 -11.09
C SER A 96 -6.55 -4.63 -11.59
N SER A 97 -6.94 -4.57 -12.86
CA SER A 97 -7.23 -3.33 -13.59
C SER A 97 -8.40 -2.51 -13.06
N LEU A 98 -9.33 -3.12 -12.30
CA LEU A 98 -10.46 -2.41 -11.69
C LEU A 98 -10.17 -1.93 -10.26
N LEU A 99 -9.00 -2.24 -9.69
CA LEU A 99 -8.59 -1.74 -8.39
C LEU A 99 -8.16 -0.28 -8.56
N LYS A 100 -9.05 0.64 -8.15
CA LYS A 100 -8.89 2.09 -8.37
C LYS A 100 -8.33 2.84 -7.18
N ASN A 101 -8.57 2.34 -5.98
CA ASN A 101 -8.13 2.97 -4.74
C ASN A 101 -7.63 1.88 -3.78
N VAL A 102 -6.61 2.22 -2.99
CA VAL A 102 -6.09 1.38 -1.90
C VAL A 102 -5.85 2.25 -0.68
N ILE A 103 -6.15 1.71 0.51
CA ILE A 103 -5.85 2.34 1.79
C ILE A 103 -4.73 1.55 2.47
N LEU A 104 -3.52 2.07 2.41
CA LEU A 104 -2.31 1.43 2.94
C LEU A 104 -2.21 1.68 4.46
N PRO A 105 -1.99 0.63 5.27
CA PRO A 105 -1.95 0.75 6.72
C PRO A 105 -0.59 1.29 7.22
N LYS A 106 -0.59 1.95 8.40
CA LYS A 106 0.61 2.52 9.03
C LYS A 106 1.72 1.50 9.32
N SER A 107 1.34 0.23 9.51
CA SER A 107 2.26 -0.89 9.77
C SER A 107 3.16 -1.21 8.59
N LEU A 108 2.80 -0.80 7.37
CA LEU A 108 3.46 -1.18 6.13
C LEU A 108 4.90 -0.67 6.09
N LYS A 109 5.84 -1.55 5.71
CA LYS A 109 7.28 -1.28 5.65
C LYS A 109 7.86 -1.44 4.25
N GLU A 110 7.33 -2.36 3.47
CA GLU A 110 7.85 -2.66 2.13
C GLU A 110 6.72 -2.94 1.15
N ILE A 111 6.82 -2.33 -0.03
CA ILE A 111 6.05 -2.67 -1.22
C ILE A 111 7.05 -2.98 -2.31
N GLN A 112 7.01 -4.19 -2.83
CA GLN A 112 7.98 -4.63 -3.81
C GLN A 112 7.60 -4.20 -5.22
N THR A 113 8.60 -4.27 -6.10
CA THR A 113 8.51 -3.88 -7.51
C THR A 113 7.27 -4.48 -8.16
N TRP A 114 6.55 -3.65 -8.92
CA TRP A 114 5.37 -4.07 -9.69
C TRP A 114 4.23 -4.69 -8.89
N ALA A 115 4.18 -4.53 -7.57
CA ALA A 115 3.08 -5.01 -6.73
C ALA A 115 1.71 -4.57 -7.27
N PHE A 116 1.60 -3.32 -7.75
CA PHE A 116 0.38 -2.75 -8.33
C PHE A 116 0.49 -2.44 -9.83
N TYR A 117 1.41 -3.11 -10.54
CA TYR A 117 1.56 -2.89 -11.98
C TYR A 117 0.27 -3.23 -12.74
N GLY A 118 -0.18 -2.34 -13.63
CA GLY A 118 -1.42 -2.55 -14.39
C GLY A 118 -2.70 -2.51 -13.55
N CYS A 119 -2.65 -2.00 -12.32
CA CYS A 119 -3.86 -1.61 -11.58
C CYS A 119 -4.37 -0.25 -12.09
N GLY A 120 -5.66 0.01 -11.92
CA GLY A 120 -6.31 1.28 -12.28
C GLY A 120 -6.15 2.38 -11.23
N LEU A 121 -5.06 2.35 -10.45
CA LEU A 121 -4.82 3.29 -9.34
C LEU A 121 -4.53 4.69 -9.88
N ASP A 122 -5.44 5.63 -9.62
CA ASP A 122 -5.22 7.07 -9.81
C ASP A 122 -4.76 7.69 -8.49
N ASP A 123 -5.47 7.39 -7.41
CA ASP A 123 -5.16 7.91 -6.08
C ASP A 123 -4.84 6.75 -5.11
N ILE A 124 -3.86 6.96 -4.23
CA ILE A 124 -3.58 6.07 -3.11
C ILE A 124 -3.81 6.80 -1.79
N PHE A 125 -4.30 6.07 -0.80
CA PHE A 125 -4.53 6.56 0.54
C PHE A 125 -3.58 5.85 1.48
N TYR A 126 -2.97 6.59 2.39
CA TYR A 126 -2.13 6.07 3.45
C TYR A 126 -2.67 6.59 4.77
N ASP A 127 -2.91 5.68 5.71
CA ASP A 127 -3.52 6.02 7.00
C ASP A 127 -2.59 6.86 7.91
N GLY A 128 -1.29 6.92 7.58
CA GLY A 128 -0.29 7.70 8.31
C GLY A 128 0.04 9.06 7.70
N THR A 129 1.13 9.63 8.18
CA THR A 129 1.70 10.90 7.72
C THR A 129 2.58 10.71 6.48
N ILE A 130 2.85 11.77 5.72
CA ILE A 130 3.78 11.70 4.59
C ILE A 130 5.19 11.30 5.03
N PHE A 131 5.60 11.65 6.25
CA PHE A 131 6.89 11.28 6.83
C PHE A 131 6.99 9.80 7.18
N GLU A 132 5.89 9.18 7.59
CA GLU A 132 5.84 7.74 7.80
C GLU A 132 5.83 7.01 6.46
N PHE A 133 5.11 7.53 5.46
CA PHE A 133 5.10 6.96 4.11
C PHE A 133 6.48 7.00 3.45
N ASP A 134 7.25 8.08 3.63
CA ASP A 134 8.60 8.23 3.05
C ASP A 134 9.59 7.15 3.55
N LYS A 135 9.33 6.58 4.73
CA LYS A 135 10.14 5.49 5.29
C LYS A 135 9.81 4.13 4.67
N ILE A 136 8.72 4.02 3.91
CA ILE A 136 8.30 2.77 3.28
C ILE A 136 9.15 2.54 2.04
N ASN A 137 9.78 1.37 1.95
CA ASN A 137 10.50 0.99 0.73
C ASN A 137 9.48 0.57 -0.34
N THR A 138 9.14 1.47 -1.26
CA THR A 138 8.13 1.22 -2.29
C THR A 138 8.68 0.62 -3.58
N ARG A 139 10.00 0.52 -3.77
CA ARG A 139 10.67 -0.07 -4.97
C ARG A 139 10.02 0.26 -6.33
N GLY A 140 9.48 1.48 -6.47
CA GLY A 140 8.77 1.91 -7.69
C GLY A 140 7.42 1.21 -7.92
N ALA A 141 6.72 0.79 -6.87
CA ALA A 141 5.42 0.13 -6.98
C ALA A 141 4.31 1.04 -7.52
N PHE A 142 4.46 2.35 -7.41
CA PHE A 142 3.46 3.36 -7.78
C PHE A 142 3.96 4.25 -8.93
N LEU A 143 4.10 3.68 -10.14
CA LEU A 143 4.69 4.40 -11.28
C LEU A 143 3.78 5.46 -11.92
N ASN A 144 2.46 5.38 -11.71
CA ASN A 144 1.48 6.20 -12.45
C ASN A 144 0.36 6.77 -11.56
N ILE A 145 0.56 6.82 -10.24
CA ILE A 145 -0.44 7.44 -9.37
C ILE A 145 -0.45 8.96 -9.61
N ARG A 146 -1.63 9.53 -9.59
CA ARG A 146 -1.87 10.97 -9.64
C ARG A 146 -1.76 11.58 -8.25
N ARG A 147 -2.31 10.96 -7.22
CA ARG A 147 -2.24 11.51 -5.85
C ARG A 147 -1.92 10.50 -4.78
N LEU A 148 -1.22 10.97 -3.76
CA LEU A 148 -1.06 10.30 -2.48
C LEU A 148 -1.75 11.14 -1.41
N HIS A 149 -2.74 10.55 -0.75
CA HIS A 149 -3.44 11.14 0.38
C HIS A 149 -2.87 10.54 1.66
N CYS A 150 -2.32 11.39 2.52
CA CYS A 150 -1.89 11.08 3.87
C CYS A 150 -2.81 11.81 4.86
N SER A 151 -2.72 11.44 6.14
CA SER A 151 -3.49 12.11 7.21
C SER A 151 -3.15 13.60 7.39
N ASP A 152 -1.94 14.00 6.99
CA ASP A 152 -1.38 15.34 7.14
C ASP A 152 -1.32 16.15 5.83
N CYS A 153 -1.40 15.52 4.65
CA CYS A 153 -1.41 16.21 3.37
C CYS A 153 -1.94 15.37 2.21
N THR A 154 -2.17 16.04 1.07
CA THR A 154 -2.30 15.39 -0.24
C THR A 154 -1.16 15.85 -1.14
N VAL A 155 -0.45 14.89 -1.73
CA VAL A 155 0.60 15.12 -2.73
C VAL A 155 0.02 14.84 -4.12
N ASP A 156 0.01 15.84 -5.00
CA ASP A 156 -0.44 15.73 -6.38
C ASP A 156 0.76 15.65 -7.34
N PHE A 157 0.84 14.53 -8.05
CA PHE A 157 1.89 14.20 -9.01
C PHE A 157 1.55 14.58 -10.46
N SER A 158 0.35 15.13 -10.74
CA SER A 158 -0.11 15.46 -12.10
C SER A 158 0.62 16.64 -12.73
N LYS A 159 1.28 17.48 -11.93
CA LYS A 159 2.02 18.67 -12.40
C LYS A 159 3.51 18.39 -12.49
N LYS A 160 4.17 19.01 -13.47
CA LYS A 160 5.63 18.96 -13.64
C LYS A 160 6.27 19.68 -12.45
N GLY A 161 6.80 18.92 -11.51
CA GLY A 161 7.11 19.41 -10.16
C GLY A 161 5.91 19.17 -9.25
N TYR A 162 5.99 18.11 -8.45
CA TYR A 162 4.91 17.67 -7.56
C TYR A 162 4.45 18.78 -6.62
N TYR A 163 3.14 18.88 -6.41
CA TYR A 163 2.49 19.93 -5.63
C TYR A 163 1.88 19.35 -4.35
N ILE A 164 2.03 20.06 -3.23
CA ILE A 164 1.37 19.71 -1.98
C ILE A 164 0.36 20.81 -1.67
N ASP A 165 -0.93 20.47 -1.70
CA ASP A 165 -2.03 21.44 -1.52
C ASP A 165 -1.92 22.14 -0.16
N GLU A 166 -1.87 21.34 0.92
CA GLU A 166 -1.63 21.80 2.29
C GLU A 166 -1.00 20.66 3.11
N LEU A 167 0.07 20.95 3.85
CA LEU A 167 0.72 20.04 4.79
C LEU A 167 0.56 20.55 6.21
N LYS A 168 -0.06 19.73 7.06
CA LYS A 168 -0.17 19.97 8.50
C LYS A 168 1.10 19.45 9.18
N TYR A 169 1.94 20.35 9.65
CA TYR A 169 3.21 20.00 10.30
C TYR A 169 3.11 20.17 11.81
N GLU A 170 3.45 19.12 12.55
CA GLU A 170 3.56 19.17 14.02
C GLU A 170 4.90 19.76 14.43
N GLY A 171 4.93 21.09 14.56
CA GLY A 171 6.13 21.85 14.94
C GLY A 171 6.03 23.31 14.51
N THR A 172 7.14 24.04 14.59
CA THR A 172 7.25 25.44 14.16
C THR A 172 7.82 25.55 12.75
N ILE A 173 7.66 26.70 12.09
CA ILE A 173 8.29 26.98 10.78
C ILE A 173 9.82 26.88 10.86
N GLU A 174 10.43 27.28 11.98
CA GLU A 174 11.88 27.19 12.18
C GLU A 174 12.35 25.73 12.22
N ASN A 175 11.62 24.88 12.96
CA ASN A 175 11.87 23.44 12.96
C ASN A 175 11.70 22.84 11.56
N TRP A 176 10.64 23.22 10.83
CA TRP A 176 10.45 22.79 9.45
C TRP A 176 11.66 23.11 8.58
N LYS A 177 12.11 24.37 8.56
CA LYS A 177 13.25 24.81 7.73
C LYS A 177 14.53 24.05 8.06
N ASN A 178 14.76 23.76 9.34
CA ASN A 178 15.94 23.03 9.80
C ASN A 178 15.86 21.54 9.43
N THR A 179 14.77 20.85 9.78
CA THR A 179 14.59 19.41 9.55
C THR A 179 14.43 19.07 8.08
N MET A 180 13.78 19.93 7.30
CA MET A 180 13.49 19.66 5.89
C MET A 180 14.60 20.14 4.96
N SER A 181 15.62 20.85 5.43
CA SER A 181 16.68 21.44 4.59
C SER A 181 17.22 20.52 3.48
N THR A 182 17.38 19.22 3.76
CA THR A 182 17.86 18.19 2.81
C THR A 182 16.77 17.23 2.32
N HIS A 183 15.57 17.28 2.89
CA HIS A 183 14.46 16.38 2.57
C HIS A 183 13.86 16.72 1.19
N TRP A 184 13.37 15.71 0.45
CA TRP A 184 12.83 15.95 -0.90
C TRP A 184 11.59 16.85 -0.89
N LEU A 185 10.81 16.83 0.20
CA LEU A 185 9.67 17.72 0.43
C LEU A 185 10.08 19.20 0.37
N ASN A 186 11.31 19.53 0.76
CA ASN A 186 11.82 20.90 0.72
C ASN A 186 12.19 21.39 -0.70
N LYS A 187 12.13 20.51 -1.70
CA LYS A 187 12.35 20.85 -3.10
C LYS A 187 11.01 21.03 -3.85
N ARG A 188 9.90 21.12 -3.13
CA ARG A 188 8.54 21.11 -3.69
C ARG A 188 7.76 22.34 -3.22
N SER A 189 6.89 22.82 -4.08
CA SER A 189 5.96 23.88 -3.72
C SER A 189 4.87 23.30 -2.82
N ALA A 190 4.77 23.84 -1.60
CA ALA A 190 3.87 23.34 -0.56
C ALA A 190 3.36 24.50 0.30
N LYS A 191 2.09 24.47 0.67
CA LYS A 191 1.56 25.31 1.75
C LYS A 191 1.69 24.54 3.06
N ILE A 192 2.57 24.99 3.95
CA ILE A 192 2.80 24.34 5.25
C ILE A 192 2.03 25.11 6.31
N LYS A 193 1.21 24.40 7.08
CA LYS A 193 0.48 24.91 8.24
C LYS A 193 1.04 24.25 9.49
N CYS A 194 1.68 25.05 10.32
CA CYS A 194 2.31 24.61 11.56
C CYS A 194 1.28 24.59 12.72
N THR A 195 1.60 23.89 13.81
CA THR A 195 0.71 23.78 14.99
C THR A 195 0.60 25.06 15.80
N ASP A 196 1.58 25.95 15.68
CA ASP A 196 1.56 27.33 16.21
C ASP A 196 0.60 28.26 15.42
N GLY A 197 0.00 27.77 14.33
CA GLY A 197 -0.93 28.51 13.49
C GLY A 197 -0.24 29.29 12.36
N GLU A 198 1.09 29.28 12.28
CA GLU A 198 1.81 29.94 11.20
C GLU A 198 1.66 29.19 9.87
N ILE A 199 1.55 29.94 8.77
CA ILE A 199 1.44 29.41 7.41
C ILE A 199 2.62 29.89 6.57
N PHE A 200 3.31 28.94 5.95
CA PHE A 200 4.43 29.21 5.05
C PHE A 200 4.13 28.66 3.65
N ASN A 201 4.23 29.52 2.64
CA ASN A 201 4.18 29.09 1.25
C ASN A 201 5.60 28.83 0.76
N GLN A 202 5.95 27.55 0.70
CA GLN A 202 7.18 27.09 0.11
C GLN A 202 7.08 27.20 -1.42
N LYS A 203 8.03 27.91 -2.04
CA LYS A 203 8.15 28.03 -3.49
C LYS A 203 8.94 26.86 -4.07
#